data_AF-A0AAW7YFD7-F1
#
_entry.id   AF-A0AAW7YFD7-F1
#
_cell.length_a   1.000
_cell.length_b   1.000
_cell.length_c   1.000
_cell.angle_alpha   90.00
_cell.angle_beta   90.00
_cell.angle_gamma   90.00
#
_symmetry.space_group_name_H-M   'P 1'
#
loop_
_entity.id
_entity.type
_entity.pdbx_description
1 polymer ?
#
loop_
_entity_poly.entity_id
_entity_poly.type
_entity_poly.pdbx_seq_one_letter_code
_entity_poly.pdbx_strand_id
1 'polypeptide(L)'
;MRIFLLFIAWSSFLSSFVDGALGLYALWVISNSDISIFYLSLDAFLKQYVEFIYWVKQVAFLVMPKEIAIWLFGIPALIYFPVRILMSIAIGRWALKKVELINVKHQGIYHVVEKNK
;
A
#
# COMPACT_ATOMS: atom_id res chain seq x y z
N MET A 1 5.98 11.87 17.16
CA MET A 1 5.12 10.71 16.81
C MET A 1 3.95 11.06 15.89
N ARG A 2 3.22 12.17 16.12
CA ARG A 2 2.09 12.59 15.27
C ARG A 2 2.44 12.76 13.78
N ILE A 3 3.53 13.49 13.49
CA ILE A 3 3.98 13.76 12.10
C ILE A 3 4.32 12.46 11.36
N PHE A 4 4.97 11.50 12.02
CA PHE A 4 5.28 10.19 11.45
C PHE A 4 4.02 9.40 11.07
N LEU A 5 3.00 9.39 11.93
CA LEU A 5 1.73 8.70 11.64
C LEU A 5 0.95 9.37 10.51
N LEU A 6 0.97 10.70 10.43
CA LEU A 6 0.39 11.43 9.29
C LEU A 6 1.12 11.12 7.98
N PHE A 7 2.44 10.98 8.02
CA PHE A 7 3.22 10.55 6.86
C PHE A 7 2.81 9.14 6.39
N ILE A 8 2.65 8.18 7.31
CA ILE A 8 2.15 6.84 6.99
C ILE A 8 0.75 6.89 6.37
N ALA A 9 -0.16 7.68 6.95
CA ALA A 9 -1.51 7.82 6.43
C ALA A 9 -1.51 8.40 5.00
N TRP A 10 -0.72 9.45 4.75
CA TRP A 10 -0.61 10.07 3.43
C TRP A 10 0.04 9.15 2.41
N SER A 11 1.13 8.47 2.80
CA SER A 11 1.81 7.48 1.95
C SER A 11 0.87 6.34 1.57
N SER A 12 0.04 5.86 2.51
CA SER A 12 -0.94 4.80 2.26
C SER A 12 -2.05 5.23 1.30
N PHE A 13 -2.45 6.51 1.36
CA PHE A 13 -3.41 7.07 0.42
C PHE A 13 -2.82 7.15 -0.99
N LEU A 14 -1.60 7.69 -1.11
CA LEU A 14 -0.91 7.82 -2.39
C LEU A 14 -0.62 6.45 -3.02
N SER A 15 -0.21 5.45 -2.22
CA SER A 15 0.06 4.10 -2.73
C SER A 15 -1.20 3.44 -3.31
N SER A 16 -2.37 3.64 -2.69
CA SER A 16 -3.64 3.13 -3.25
C SER A 16 -3.96 3.70 -4.63
N PHE A 17 -3.65 4.96 -4.92
CA PHE A 17 -3.83 5.51 -6.27
C PHE A 17 -2.90 4.87 -7.28
N VAL A 18 -1.63 4.68 -6.91
CA VAL A 18 -0.64 4.02 -7.76
C VAL A 18 -1.05 2.58 -8.03
N ASP A 19 -1.39 1.82 -6.99
CA ASP A 19 -1.85 0.43 -7.11
C ASP A 19 -3.17 0.33 -7.89
N GLY A 20 -4.07 1.31 -7.76
CA GLY A 20 -5.30 1.41 -8.54
C GLY A 20 -5.04 1.64 -10.03
N ALA A 21 -4.15 2.57 -10.37
CA ALA A 21 -3.73 2.83 -11.74
C ALA A 21 -3.05 1.60 -12.37
N LEU A 22 -2.17 0.93 -11.62
CA LEU A 22 -1.52 -0.31 -12.05
C LEU A 22 -2.52 -1.45 -12.24
N GLY A 23 -3.51 -1.58 -11.33
CA GLY A 23 -4.59 -2.56 -11.45
C GLY A 23 -5.47 -2.35 -12.68
N LEU A 24 -5.85 -1.10 -12.96
CA LEU A 24 -6.58 -0.75 -14.19
C LEU A 24 -5.74 -0.99 -15.44
N TYR A 25 -4.44 -0.69 -15.39
CA TYR A 25 -3.55 -0.94 -16.51
C TYR A 25 -3.38 -2.45 -16.78
N ALA A 26 -3.23 -3.26 -15.72
CA ALA A 26 -3.22 -4.72 -15.85
C ALA A 26 -4.54 -5.24 -16.44
N LEU A 27 -5.68 -4.71 -16.00
CA LEU A 27 -6.99 -5.05 -16.56
C LEU A 27 -7.07 -4.70 -18.05
N TRP A 28 -6.60 -3.51 -18.43
CA TRP A 28 -6.57 -3.07 -19.82
C TRP A 28 -5.67 -3.95 -20.69
N VAL A 29 -4.49 -4.33 -20.20
CA VAL A 29 -3.59 -5.27 -20.88
C VAL A 29 -4.27 -6.62 -21.10
N ILE A 30 -4.89 -7.18 -20.06
CA ILE A 30 -5.64 -8.44 -20.12
C ILE A 30 -6.83 -8.32 -21.09
N SER A 31 -7.49 -7.16 -21.16
CA SER A 31 -8.61 -6.98 -22.07
C SER A 31 -8.20 -6.88 -23.55
N ASN A 32 -6.97 -6.47 -23.85
CA ASN A 32 -6.46 -6.34 -25.21
C ASN A 32 -5.60 -7.53 -25.67
N SER A 33 -5.33 -8.46 -24.76
CA SER A 33 -4.51 -9.64 -25.01
C SER A 33 -5.38 -10.88 -24.77
N ASP A 34 -5.23 -11.95 -25.54
CA ASP A 34 -5.92 -13.24 -25.26
C ASP A 34 -5.35 -13.96 -24.01
N ILE A 35 -4.74 -13.20 -23.09
CA ILE A 35 -4.14 -13.68 -21.84
C ILE A 35 -5.25 -13.79 -20.81
N SER A 36 -5.45 -14.98 -20.26
CA SER A 36 -6.43 -15.15 -19.18
C SER A 36 -5.98 -14.42 -17.91
N ILE A 37 -6.96 -13.87 -17.18
CA ILE A 37 -6.79 -13.04 -15.97
C ILE A 37 -5.87 -13.68 -14.91
N PHE A 38 -5.83 -15.01 -14.84
CA PHE A 38 -5.03 -15.75 -13.87
C PHE A 38 -3.58 -16.00 -14.29
N TYR A 39 -3.24 -15.79 -15.56
CA TYR A 39 -1.91 -16.10 -16.10
C TYR A 39 -0.94 -14.92 -16.06
N LEU A 40 -1.44 -13.69 -15.94
CA LEU A 40 -0.59 -12.51 -15.81
C LEU A 40 -0.12 -12.33 -14.36
N SER A 41 1.01 -12.96 -14.03
CA SER A 41 1.64 -12.80 -12.72
C SER A 41 2.12 -11.37 -12.50
N LEU A 42 2.22 -10.96 -11.23
CA LEU A 42 2.75 -9.65 -10.86
C LEU A 42 4.18 -9.46 -11.39
N ASP A 43 5.02 -10.50 -11.33
CA ASP A 43 6.37 -10.45 -11.89
C ASP A 43 6.38 -10.14 -13.39
N ALA A 44 5.60 -10.90 -14.17
CA ALA A 44 5.51 -10.73 -15.61
C ALA A 44 4.93 -9.36 -15.97
N PHE A 45 3.90 -8.92 -15.25
CA PHE A 45 3.29 -7.61 -15.43
C PHE A 45 4.30 -6.48 -15.23
N LEU A 46 5.01 -6.49 -14.09
CA LEU A 46 5.99 -5.46 -13.78
C LEU A 46 7.17 -5.49 -14.76
N LYS A 47 7.62 -6.68 -15.16
CA LYS A 47 8.75 -6.80 -16.10
C LYS A 47 8.41 -6.33 -17.51
N GLN A 48 7.23 -6.68 -18.00
CA GLN A 48 6.86 -6.48 -19.41
C GLN A 48 6.16 -5.14 -19.67
N TYR A 49 5.38 -4.65 -18.71
CA TYR A 49 4.52 -3.47 -18.92
C TYR A 49 4.92 -2.27 -18.06
N VAL A 50 5.64 -2.50 -16.95
CA VAL A 50 5.99 -1.42 -16.00
C VAL A 50 7.44 -1.55 -15.53
N GLU A 51 8.36 -1.76 -16.48
CA GLU A 51 9.77 -2.07 -16.20
C GLU A 51 10.44 -1.00 -15.32
N PHE A 52 10.04 0.26 -15.45
CA PHE A 52 10.55 1.38 -14.64
C PHE A 52 10.45 1.13 -13.12
N ILE A 53 9.42 0.39 -12.66
CA ILE A 53 9.28 0.05 -11.23
C ILE A 53 9.75 -1.37 -10.91
N TYR A 54 10.27 -2.15 -11.87
CA TYR A 54 10.65 -3.54 -11.63
C TYR A 54 11.69 -3.72 -10.52
N TRP A 55 12.50 -2.69 -10.25
CA TRP A 55 13.45 -2.67 -9.13
C TRP A 55 12.81 -2.91 -7.75
N VAL A 56 11.50 -2.64 -7.55
CA VAL A 56 10.83 -2.98 -6.28
C VAL A 56 10.87 -4.49 -5.97
N LYS A 57 11.05 -5.35 -6.97
CA LYS A 57 11.29 -6.78 -6.75
C LYS A 57 12.58 -7.04 -5.99
N GLN A 58 13.65 -6.31 -6.30
CA GLN A 58 14.92 -6.43 -5.60
C GLN A 58 14.80 -5.94 -4.16
N VAL A 59 14.07 -4.85 -3.95
CA VAL A 59 13.78 -4.33 -2.60
C VAL A 59 12.98 -5.35 -1.80
N ALA A 60 11.98 -5.99 -2.41
CA ALA A 60 11.20 -7.02 -1.75
C ALA A 60 12.11 -8.17 -1.25
N PHE A 61 13.03 -8.68 -2.07
CA PHE A 61 13.99 -9.70 -1.65
C PHE A 61 14.94 -9.25 -0.52
N LEU A 62 15.15 -7.95 -0.37
CA LEU A 62 15.99 -7.40 0.70
C LEU A 62 15.23 -7.27 2.02
N VAL A 63 13.92 -7.01 1.98
CA VAL A 63 13.10 -6.76 3.19
C VAL A 63 12.36 -8.00 3.71
N MET A 64 12.17 -9.04 2.87
CA MET A 64 11.41 -10.23 3.25
C MET A 64 12.11 -11.53 2.81
N PRO A 65 11.82 -12.69 3.45
CA PRO A 65 12.34 -13.99 3.05
C PRO A 65 12.10 -14.29 1.58
N LYS A 66 13.07 -14.95 0.94
CA LYS A 66 13.08 -15.19 -0.51
C LYS A 66 11.84 -15.94 -0.98
N GLU A 67 11.39 -16.91 -0.21
CA GLU A 67 10.23 -17.76 -0.48
C GLU A 67 8.94 -16.93 -0.50
N ILE A 68 8.81 -15.99 0.45
CA ILE A 68 7.66 -15.09 0.54
C ILE A 68 7.65 -14.11 -0.64
N ALA A 69 8.82 -13.55 -0.99
CA ALA A 69 8.93 -12.67 -2.14
C ALA A 69 8.57 -13.39 -3.44
N ILE A 70 9.11 -14.59 -3.68
CA ILE A 70 8.76 -15.40 -4.86
C ILE A 70 7.25 -15.66 -4.92
N TRP A 71 6.66 -16.08 -3.80
CA TRP A 71 5.23 -16.31 -3.72
C TRP A 71 4.43 -15.05 -4.05
N LEU A 72 4.80 -13.90 -3.48
CA LEU A 72 4.13 -12.61 -3.69
C LEU A 72 4.12 -12.19 -5.17
N PHE A 73 5.27 -12.32 -5.85
CA PHE A 73 5.40 -11.98 -7.27
C PHE A 73 4.76 -13.00 -8.21
N GLY A 74 4.44 -14.20 -7.71
CA GLY A 74 3.69 -15.23 -8.43
C GLY A 74 2.17 -14.99 -8.45
N ILE A 75 1.65 -14.11 -7.60
CA ILE A 75 0.21 -13.80 -7.53
C ILE A 75 -0.21 -13.08 -8.84
N PRO A 76 -1.39 -13.40 -9.40
CA PRO A 76 -1.94 -12.65 -10.53
C PRO A 76 -2.07 -11.16 -10.21
N ALA A 77 -1.59 -10.31 -11.12
CA ALA A 77 -1.56 -8.85 -10.91
C ALA A 77 -2.94 -8.29 -10.56
N LEU A 78 -3.99 -8.78 -11.23
CA LEU A 78 -5.37 -8.33 -11.01
C LEU A 78 -5.94 -8.71 -9.63
N ILE A 79 -5.38 -9.72 -8.97
CA ILE A 79 -5.76 -10.09 -7.59
C ILE A 79 -4.91 -9.31 -6.59
N TYR A 80 -3.61 -9.16 -6.88
CA TYR A 80 -2.66 -8.49 -6.02
C TYR A 80 -3.04 -7.03 -5.74
N PHE A 81 -3.32 -6.24 -6.79
CA PHE A 81 -3.57 -4.80 -6.63
C PHE A 81 -4.82 -4.48 -5.77
N PRO A 82 -5.99 -5.10 -5.99
CA PRO A 82 -7.15 -4.89 -5.11
C PRO A 82 -6.87 -5.23 -3.64
N VAL A 83 -6.19 -6.36 -3.38
CA VAL A 83 -5.83 -6.76 -2.01
C VAL A 83 -4.90 -5.71 -1.38
N ARG A 84 -3.93 -5.21 -2.15
CA ARG A 84 -2.98 -4.19 -1.68
C ARG A 84 -3.63 -2.83 -1.41
N ILE A 85 -4.60 -2.43 -2.22
CA ILE A 85 -5.42 -1.22 -1.97
C ILE A 85 -6.19 -1.35 -0.66
N LEU A 86 -6.84 -2.50 -0.43
CA LEU A 86 -7.57 -2.74 0.82
C LEU A 86 -6.66 -2.69 2.05
N MET A 87 -5.48 -3.31 1.96
CA MET A 87 -4.47 -3.25 3.01
C MET A 87 -3.97 -1.82 3.26
N SER A 88 -3.68 -1.06 2.20
CA SER A 88 -3.25 0.33 2.30
C SER A 88 -4.31 1.21 2.96
N ILE A 89 -5.58 1.04 2.60
CA ILE A 89 -6.70 1.74 3.24
C ILE A 89 -6.80 1.37 4.73
N ALA A 90 -6.70 0.09 5.07
CA ALA A 90 -6.76 -0.37 6.46
C ALA A 90 -5.64 0.25 7.32
N ILE A 91 -4.41 0.24 6.81
CA ILE A 91 -3.23 0.83 7.47
C ILE A 91 -3.39 2.35 7.61
N GLY A 92 -3.82 3.03 6.55
CA GLY A 92 -4.08 4.47 6.56
C GLY A 92 -5.14 4.86 7.60
N ARG A 93 -6.27 4.15 7.64
CA ARG A 93 -7.32 4.37 8.64
C ARG A 93 -6.83 4.13 10.07
N TRP A 94 -6.04 3.08 10.28
CA TRP A 94 -5.43 2.81 11.57
C TRP A 94 -4.49 3.93 12.01
N ALA A 95 -3.63 4.41 11.12
CA ALA A 95 -2.69 5.49 11.39
C ALA A 95 -3.43 6.79 11.75
N LEU A 96 -4.50 7.13 11.03
CA LEU A 96 -5.34 8.30 11.33
C LEU A 96 -6.01 8.20 12.70
N LYS A 97 -6.58 7.05 13.06
CA LYS A 97 -7.14 6.82 14.40
C LYS A 97 -6.10 7.02 15.50
N LYS A 98 -4.86 6.58 15.29
CA LYS A 98 -3.77 6.79 16.26
C LYS A 98 -3.41 8.28 16.41
N VAL A 99 -3.44 9.05 15.32
CA VAL A 99 -3.22 10.51 15.37
C VAL A 99 -4.30 11.20 16.20
N GLU A 100 -5.56 10.85 15.98
CA GLU A 100 -6.70 11.42 16.70
C GLU A 100 -6.60 11.17 18.22
N LEU A 101 -6.29 9.93 18.62
CA LEU A 101 -6.09 9.58 20.03
C LEU A 101 -4.97 10.39 20.70
N ILE A 102 -3.87 10.64 19.97
CA ILE A 102 -2.77 11.49 20.48
C ILE A 102 -3.26 12.93 20.66
N ASN A 103 -4.09 13.44 19.75
CA ASN A 103 -4.60 14.80 19.79
C ASN A 103 -5.55 15.03 20.98
N VAL A 104 -6.47 14.10 21.21
CA VAL A 104 -7.39 14.12 22.36
C VAL A 104 -6.62 14.08 23.69
N LYS A 105 -5.61 13.21 23.81
CA LYS A 105 -4.76 13.13 25.00
C LYS A 105 -4.02 14.45 25.25
N HIS A 106 -3.54 15.11 24.20
CA HIS A 106 -2.85 16.39 24.33
C HIS A 106 -3.80 17.49 24.85
N GLN A 107 -4.99 17.61 24.27
CA GLN A 107 -6.02 18.59 24.70
C GLN A 107 -6.49 18.37 26.14
N GLY A 108 -6.68 17.11 26.55
CA GLY A 108 -7.06 16.78 27.93
C GLY A 108 -6.02 17.20 28.98
N ILE A 109 -4.73 17.14 28.64
CA ILE A 109 -3.65 17.58 29.54
C ILE A 109 -3.68 19.11 29.72
N TYR A 110 -3.89 19.89 28.65
CA TYR A 110 -3.97 21.35 28.76
C TYR A 110 -5.15 21.81 29.62
N HIS A 111 -6.32 21.18 29.47
CA HIS A 111 -7.48 21.51 30.30
C HIS A 111 -7.29 21.19 31.80
N VAL A 112 -6.50 20.17 32.15
CA VAL A 112 -6.17 19.85 33.55
C VAL A 112 -5.17 20.84 34.15
N VAL A 113 -4.22 21.33 33.36
CA VAL A 113 -3.22 22.33 33.80
C VAL A 113 -3.88 23.70 34.02
N GLU A 114 -4.83 24.08 33.16
CA GLU A 114 -5.54 25.36 33.26
C GLU A 114 -6.50 25.41 34.46
N LYS A 115 -7.08 24.27 34.85
CA LYS A 115 -7.98 24.17 36.01
C LYS A 115 -7.25 24.15 37.37
N ASN A 116 -5.93 23.96 37.37
CA ASN A 116 -5.09 23.88 38.58
C ASN A 116 -4.17 25.11 38.75
N LYS A 117 -4.42 26.20 38.00
CA LYS A 117 -3.83 27.52 38.22
C LYS A 117 -4.87 28.44 38.84
#